data_AF-A0A2N5GWC4-F1
#
_entry.id   AF-A0A2N5GWC4-F1
#
_cell.length_a   1.000
_cell.length_b   1.000
_cell.length_c   1.000
_cell.angle_alpha   90.00
_cell.angle_beta   90.00
_cell.angle_gamma   90.00
#
_symmetry.space_group_name_H-M   'P 1'
#
loop_
_entity.id
_entity.type
_entity.pdbx_description
1 polymer ?
#
loop_
_entity_poly.entity_id
_entity_poly.type
_entity_poly.pdbx_seq_one_letter_code
_entity_poly.pdbx_strand_id
1 'polypeptide(L)' 'MPIKRPEFIKSPYFMDEPGNWHLKTGAPEDLKKEFERYMESIEVIPVEPGNVSGIHISYPYDQTD' A
#
# COMPACT_ATOMS: atom_id res chain seq x y z
N MET A 1 5.67 -1.55 -11.71
CA MET A 1 4.45 -0.88 -12.23
C MET A 1 4.39 0.51 -11.63
N PRO A 2 4.05 1.58 -12.37
CA PRO A 2 3.80 2.87 -11.74
C PRO A 2 2.66 2.67 -10.74
N ILE A 3 2.94 2.86 -9.46
CA ILE A 3 1.94 2.79 -8.39
C ILE A 3 0.97 3.93 -8.71
N LYS A 4 -0.16 3.62 -9.34
CA LYS A 4 -1.21 4.61 -9.61
C LYS A 4 -1.64 5.12 -8.24
N ARG A 5 -1.26 6.36 -7.92
CA ARG A 5 -1.64 6.97 -6.64
C ARG A 5 -3.17 6.93 -6.54
N PRO A 6 -3.71 6.33 -5.47
CA PRO A 6 -5.14 6.33 -5.23
C PRO A 6 -5.68 7.76 -5.19
N GLU A 7 -6.92 7.93 -5.62
CA GLU A 7 -7.58 9.24 -5.61
C GLU A 7 -7.93 9.64 -4.18
N PHE A 8 -8.18 8.67 -3.30
CA PHE A 8 -8.47 8.95 -1.89
C PHE A 8 -7.35 9.70 -1.18
N ILE A 9 -6.08 9.54 -1.58
CA ILE A 9 -4.96 10.25 -0.95
C ILE A 9 -5.06 11.77 -1.16
N LYS A 10 -5.71 12.22 -2.24
CA LYS A 10 -5.94 13.65 -2.52
C LYS A 10 -7.17 14.19 -1.80
N SER A 11 -7.94 13.33 -1.14
CA SER A 11 -9.20 13.70 -0.51
C SER A 11 -8.98 14.47 0.79
N PRO A 12 -9.75 15.53 1.08
CA PRO A 12 -9.69 16.23 2.38
C PRO A 12 -10.18 15.36 3.55
N TYR A 13 -10.85 14.24 3.22
CA TYR A 13 -11.28 13.24 4.19
C TYR A 13 -10.18 12.24 4.54
N PHE A 14 -9.12 12.13 3.75
CA PHE A 14 -8.04 11.22 4.04
C PHE A 14 -7.08 11.81 5.09
N MET A 15 -6.67 10.97 6.03
CA MET A 15 -5.70 11.30 7.07
C MET A 15 -4.51 10.36 6.93
N ASP A 16 -3.35 10.92 6.56
CA ASP A 16 -2.11 10.18 6.35
C ASP A 16 -1.34 9.95 7.66
N GLU A 17 -2.01 9.44 8.69
CA GLU A 17 -1.33 9.15 9.95
C GLU A 17 -0.38 7.95 9.81
N PRO A 18 0.89 8.07 10.21
CA PRO A 18 1.86 6.98 10.09
C PRO A 18 1.38 5.75 10.87
N GLY A 19 1.06 4.67 10.15
CA GLY A 19 0.54 3.43 10.72
C GLY A 19 -0.96 3.44 11.05
N ASN A 20 -1.68 4.54 10.80
CA ASN A 20 -3.13 4.66 11.05
C ASN A 20 -3.85 5.41 9.92
N TRP A 21 -3.57 5.02 8.67
CA TRP A 21 -4.28 5.57 7.53
C TRP A 21 -5.78 5.31 7.68
N HIS A 22 -6.57 6.38 7.67
CA HIS A 22 -8.01 6.29 7.80
C HIS A 22 -8.73 7.44 7.06
N LEU A 23 -10.02 7.25 6.82
CA LEU A 23 -10.91 8.29 6.30
C LEU A 23 -11.72 8.92 7.43
N LYS A 24 -11.86 10.25 7.40
CA LYS A 24 -12.72 11.01 8.32
C LYS A 24 -14.17 10.58 8.21
N THR A 25 -14.89 10.74 9.32
CA THR A 25 -16.35 10.63 9.36
C THR A 25 -16.98 11.61 8.37
N GLY A 26 -17.86 11.09 7.49
CA GLY A 26 -18.48 11.87 6.41
C GLY A 26 -17.79 11.78 5.04
N ALA A 27 -16.75 10.95 4.89
CA ALA A 27 -16.22 10.63 3.56
C ALA A 27 -17.32 10.04 2.65
N PRO A 28 -17.37 10.41 1.36
CA PRO A 28 -18.35 9.86 0.43
C PRO A 28 -18.12 8.36 0.23
N GLU A 29 -19.20 7.65 -0.09
CA GLU A 29 -19.20 6.18 -0.14
C GLU A 29 -18.22 5.63 -1.18
N ASP A 30 -18.10 6.26 -2.35
CA ASP A 30 -17.12 5.90 -3.38
C ASP A 30 -15.67 5.97 -2.87
N LEU A 31 -15.35 6.96 -2.04
CA LEU A 31 -14.00 7.10 -1.47
C LEU A 31 -13.71 5.99 -0.46
N LYS A 32 -14.70 5.58 0.33
CA LYS A 32 -14.57 4.47 1.28
C LYS A 32 -14.30 3.17 0.54
N LYS A 33 -15.09 2.88 -0.49
CA LYS A 33 -14.91 1.69 -1.34
C LYS A 33 -13.53 1.66 -2.00
N GLU A 34 -13.03 2.79 -2.48
CA GLU A 34 -11.67 2.86 -3.05
C GLU A 34 -10.59 2.59 -2.00
N PHE A 35 -10.71 3.21 -0.82
CA PHE A 35 -9.77 3.02 0.28
C PHE A 35 -9.74 1.57 0.77
N GLU A 36 -10.91 0.95 0.97
CA GLU A 36 -11.03 -0.46 1.35
C GLU A 36 -10.38 -1.39 0.32
N ARG A 37 -10.67 -1.19 -0.98
CA ARG A 37 -10.05 -1.95 -2.06
C ARG A 37 -8.53 -1.77 -2.11
N TYR A 38 -8.04 -0.58 -1.80
CA TYR A 38 -6.61 -0.31 -1.75
C TYR A 38 -5.94 -1.00 -0.55
N MET A 39 -6.56 -0.95 0.64
CA MET A 39 -6.09 -1.68 1.82
C MET A 39 -6.06 -3.19 1.57
N GLU A 40 -7.14 -3.75 1.02
CA GLU A 40 -7.19 -5.17 0.64
C GLU A 40 -6.10 -5.50 -0.40
N SER A 41 -5.88 -4.63 -1.39
CA SER A 41 -4.80 -4.83 -2.36
C SER A 41 -3.40 -4.80 -1.74
N ILE A 42 -3.20 -4.08 -0.62
CA ILE A 42 -1.94 -4.06 0.15
C ILE A 42 -1.79 -5.33 0.99
N GLU A 43 -2.85 -5.77 1.65
CA GLU A 43 -2.86 -7.02 2.43
C GLU A 43 -2.64 -8.26 1.54
N VAL A 44 -3.13 -8.20 0.29
CA VAL A 44 -2.96 -9.26 -0.72
C VAL A 44 -1.60 -9.18 -1.42
N ILE A 45 -0.80 -8.12 -1.24
CA ILE A 45 0.61 -8.18 -1.65
C ILE A 45 1.28 -9.15 -0.68
N PRO A 46 1.76 -10.32 -1.13
CA PRO A 46 2.60 -11.11 -0.28
C PRO A 46 3.80 -10.21 0.05
N VAL A 47 3.90 -9.84 1.33
CA VAL A 47 5.12 -9.27 1.90
C VAL A 47 6.14 -10.40 1.82
N GLU A 48 6.71 -10.61 0.62
CA GLU A 48 7.92 -11.40 0.47
C GLU A 48 8.99 -10.61 1.25
N PRO A 49 9.55 -11.18 2.33
CA PRO A 49 10.56 -10.49 3.13
C PRO A 49 11.79 -10.26 2.24
N GLY A 50 11.90 -9.08 1.64
CA GLY A 50 12.99 -8.73 0.73
C GLY A 50 12.70 -7.63 -0.30
N ASN A 51 11.45 -7.23 -0.54
CA ASN A 51 11.15 -6.27 -1.61
C ASN A 51 11.05 -4.81 -1.09
N VAL A 52 12.19 -4.18 -0.84
CA VAL A 52 12.32 -2.71 -0.79
C VAL A 52 12.88 -2.27 -2.14
N SER A 53 12.09 -1.49 -2.88
CA SER A 53 12.54 -0.74 -4.07
C SER A 53 13.01 -1.57 -5.27
N GLY A 54 12.31 -2.66 -5.61
CA GLY A 54 12.46 -3.30 -6.93
C GLY A 54 13.83 -3.92 -7.21
N ILE A 55 14.66 -4.11 -6.18
CA ILE A 55 15.84 -4.97 -6.25
C ILE A 55 15.45 -6.33 -5.68
N HIS A 56 15.35 -7.31 -6.57
CA HIS A 56 15.12 -8.71 -6.20
C HIS A 56 16.44 -9.26 -5.65
N ILE A 57 16.55 -9.40 -4.33
CA ILE A 57 17.69 -10.06 -3.70
C ILE A 57 17.33 -11.55 -3.59
N SER A 58 17.89 -12.39 -4.45
CA SER A 58 17.65 -13.84 -4.40
C SER A 58 18.24 -14.43 -3.10
N TYR A 59 17.44 -15.21 -2.37
CA TYR A 59 17.87 -16.00 -1.21
C TYR A 59 17.75 -17.51 -1.55
N PRO A 60 18.66 -18.38 -1.05
CA PRO A 60 19.82 -18.10 -0.22
C PRO A 60 20.97 -17.46 -1.01
N TYR A 61 21.73 -16.59 -0.34
CA TYR A 61 22.94 -15.99 -0.87
C TYR A 61 23.84 -17.08 -1.46
N ASP A 62 24.22 -16.96 -2.72
CA ASP A 62 25.20 -17.83 -3.35
C ASP A 62 26.51 -17.71 -2.54
N GLN A 63 26.74 -18.68 -1.65
CA GLN A 63 28.02 -18.87 -0.99
C GLN A 63 28.98 -19.39 -2.06
N THR A 64 29.54 -18.47 -2.84
CA THR A 64 30.70 -18.77 -3.67
C THR A 64 31.94 -18.70 -2.77
N ASP A 65 32.43 -19.88 -2.38
CA ASP A 65 33.81 -20.12 -1.94
C ASP A 65 34.69 -20.34 -3.19
#